data_AF-A0A5J4P3M5-F1
#
_entry.id   AF-A0A5J4P3M5-F1
#
_cell.length_a   1.000
_cell.length_b   1.000
_cell.length_c   1.000
_cell.angle_alpha   90.00
_cell.angle_beta   90.00
_cell.angle_gamma   90.00
#
_symmetry.space_group_name_H-M   'P 1'
#
loop_
_entity.id
_entity.type
_entity.pdbx_description
1 polymer ?
#
loop_
_entity_poly.entity_id
_entity_poly.type
_entity_poly.pdbx_seq_one_letter_code
_entity_poly.pdbx_strand_id
1 'polypeptide(L)'
;MAGAGGDQVPTPVQPVVSLAEPSALSRYFQKTVTSFLEESSDGIAVLKSVLEDPAGRESVKKFISDPQVHAFIVQKLSTKDEEDEGSDSSISYAVMTDVRFSSPKVQR
;
A
#
# COMPACT_ATOMS: atom_id res chain seq x y z
N MET A 1 -25.90 55.42 -23.96
CA MET A 1 -25.83 53.97 -24.26
C MET A 1 -24.40 53.53 -24.08
N ALA A 2 -24.12 52.64 -23.12
CA ALA A 2 -23.03 51.66 -23.12
C ALA A 2 -22.95 51.03 -21.72
N GLY A 3 -23.68 49.92 -21.53
CA GLY A 3 -23.49 49.06 -20.37
C GLY A 3 -22.28 48.16 -20.62
N ALA A 4 -21.28 48.24 -19.76
CA ALA A 4 -20.15 47.33 -19.75
C ALA A 4 -20.56 46.06 -18.97
N GLY A 5 -21.16 45.10 -19.68
CA GLY A 5 -21.35 43.74 -19.18
C GLY A 5 -20.03 42.99 -19.28
N GLY A 6 -19.26 42.98 -18.19
CA GLY A 6 -18.10 42.11 -18.04
C GLY A 6 -18.59 40.66 -17.89
N ASP A 7 -18.52 39.90 -18.97
CA ASP A 7 -18.69 38.46 -18.99
C ASP A 7 -17.56 37.83 -18.15
N GLN A 8 -17.83 37.63 -16.86
CA GLN A 8 -16.93 36.91 -15.97
C GLN A 8 -16.97 35.44 -16.39
N VAL A 9 -15.93 35.00 -17.11
CA VAL A 9 -15.72 33.58 -17.42
C VAL A 9 -15.79 32.79 -16.12
N PRO A 10 -16.66 31.77 -15.99
CA PRO A 10 -16.79 31.01 -14.76
C PRO A 10 -15.46 30.32 -14.47
N THR A 11 -14.82 30.68 -13.35
CA THR A 11 -13.64 29.97 -12.86
C THR A 11 -14.05 28.52 -12.57
N PRO A 12 -13.36 27.51 -13.13
CA PRO A 12 -13.69 26.12 -12.85
C PRO A 12 -13.59 25.88 -11.34
N VAL A 13 -14.70 25.46 -10.72
CA VAL A 13 -14.71 25.07 -9.31
C VAL A 13 -13.86 23.81 -9.22
N GLN A 14 -12.64 23.94 -8.70
CA GLN A 14 -11.78 22.77 -8.51
C GLN A 14 -12.47 21.86 -7.49
N PRO A 15 -12.62 20.56 -7.77
CA PRO A 15 -13.25 19.65 -6.83
C PRO A 15 -12.45 19.62 -5.53
N VAL A 16 -13.14 19.80 -4.41
CA VAL A 16 -12.54 19.61 -3.09
C VAL A 16 -12.30 18.11 -2.92
N VAL A 17 -11.04 17.69 -3.05
CA VAL A 17 -10.66 16.29 -2.87
C VAL A 17 -10.35 16.05 -1.39
N SER A 18 -11.15 15.20 -0.75
CA SER A 18 -10.87 14.71 0.61
C SER A 18 -10.03 13.44 0.51
N LEU A 19 -8.81 13.48 1.05
CA LEU A 19 -7.93 12.31 1.11
C LEU A 19 -8.30 11.42 2.30
N ALA A 20 -8.13 10.11 2.12
CA ALA A 20 -8.30 9.15 3.20
C ALA A 20 -7.25 9.33 4.30
N GLU A 21 -7.63 9.03 5.53
CA GLU A 21 -6.69 9.04 6.65
C GLU A 21 -5.75 7.82 6.54
N PRO A 22 -4.42 8.01 6.57
CA PRO A 22 -3.47 6.92 6.33
C PRO A 22 -3.64 5.73 7.27
N SER A 23 -3.94 5.95 8.56
CA SER A 23 -4.13 4.85 9.50
C SER A 23 -5.40 4.03 9.22
N ALA A 24 -6.45 4.65 8.67
CA ALA A 24 -7.65 3.95 8.22
C ALA A 24 -7.32 3.01 7.07
N LEU A 25 -6.52 3.47 6.08
CA LEU A 25 -6.11 2.62 4.97
C LEU A 25 -5.14 1.51 5.40
N SER A 26 -4.17 1.80 6.29
CA SER A 26 -3.31 0.78 6.87
C SER A 26 -4.10 -0.31 7.60
N ARG A 27 -5.12 0.07 8.39
CA ARG A 27 -6.02 -0.91 9.05
C ARG A 27 -6.84 -1.72 8.05
N TYR A 28 -7.27 -1.10 6.96
CA TYR A 28 -7.95 -1.79 5.88
C TYR A 28 -7.04 -2.85 5.23
N PHE A 29 -5.80 -2.50 4.89
CA PHE A 29 -4.82 -3.45 4.36
C PHE A 29 -4.56 -4.59 5.32
N GLN A 30 -4.32 -4.28 6.61
CA GLN A 30 -4.09 -5.31 7.61
C GLN A 30 -5.25 -6.32 7.66
N LYS A 31 -6.49 -5.85 7.77
CA LYS A 31 -7.68 -6.73 7.82
C LYS A 31 -7.85 -7.55 6.55
N THR A 32 -7.69 -6.90 5.39
CA THR A 32 -7.92 -7.51 4.09
C THR A 32 -6.87 -8.59 3.82
N VAL A 33 -5.58 -8.25 3.95
CA VAL A 33 -4.48 -9.18 3.71
C VAL A 33 -4.50 -10.32 4.72
N THR A 34 -4.79 -10.05 5.99
CA THR A 34 -4.98 -11.11 7.00
C THR A 34 -6.07 -12.11 6.57
N SER A 35 -7.18 -11.61 6.01
CA SER A 35 -8.29 -12.49 5.59
C SER A 35 -7.95 -13.37 4.38
N PHE A 36 -6.98 -12.97 3.55
CA PHE A 36 -6.60 -13.70 2.34
C PHE A 36 -5.35 -14.55 2.49
N LEU A 37 -4.35 -14.07 3.23
CA LEU A 37 -3.00 -14.62 3.25
C LEU A 37 -2.59 -15.25 4.58
N GLU A 38 -3.36 -15.06 5.66
CA GLU A 38 -2.95 -15.52 6.99
C GLU A 38 -3.95 -16.48 7.63
N GLU A 39 -3.36 -17.52 8.20
CA GLU A 39 -4.04 -18.54 9.00
C GLU A 39 -3.49 -18.58 10.44
N SER A 40 -2.39 -17.86 10.71
CA SER A 40 -1.69 -17.84 11.99
C SER A 40 -1.61 -16.43 12.59
N SER A 41 -1.52 -16.33 13.92
CA SER A 41 -1.32 -15.05 14.62
C SER A 41 0.00 -14.38 14.28
N ASP A 42 1.04 -15.16 13.96
CA ASP A 42 2.39 -14.67 13.79
C ASP A 42 2.54 -13.89 12.48
N GLY A 43 1.98 -14.42 11.38
CA GLY A 43 1.96 -13.69 10.11
C GLY A 43 1.16 -12.38 10.18
N ILE A 44 0.07 -12.36 10.96
CA ILE A 44 -0.70 -11.14 11.23
C ILE A 44 0.15 -10.10 11.95
N ALA A 45 0.95 -10.52 12.94
CA ALA A 45 1.83 -9.63 13.69
C ALA A 45 2.94 -9.06 12.80
N VAL A 46 3.55 -9.88 11.95
CA VAL A 46 4.59 -9.44 11.01
C VAL A 46 4.03 -8.43 10.00
N LEU A 47 2.87 -8.74 9.39
CA LEU A 47 2.19 -7.82 8.47
C LEU A 47 1.90 -6.46 9.14
N LYS A 48 1.39 -6.49 10.37
CA LYS A 48 1.09 -5.27 11.14
C LYS A 48 2.36 -4.45 11.36
N SER A 49 3.45 -5.10 11.75
CA SER A 49 4.75 -4.45 11.95
C SER A 49 5.23 -3.74 10.67
N VAL A 50 5.09 -4.38 9.51
CA VAL A 50 5.49 -3.79 8.22
C VAL A 50 4.62 -2.59 7.82
N LEU A 51 3.32 -2.62 8.12
CA LEU A 51 2.42 -1.49 7.85
C LEU A 51 2.61 -0.32 8.84
N GLU A 52 3.10 -0.59 10.05
CA GLU A 52 3.35 0.41 11.08
C GLU A 52 4.77 0.99 11.06
N ASP A 53 5.71 0.33 10.39
CA ASP A 53 7.07 0.82 10.16
C ASP A 53 7.05 2.17 9.41
N PRO A 54 8.01 3.10 9.67
CA PRO A 54 8.07 4.37 8.96
C PRO A 54 8.04 4.22 7.44
N ALA A 55 8.74 3.24 6.85
CA ALA A 55 8.73 3.03 5.40
C ALA A 55 7.35 2.59 4.87
N GLY A 56 6.66 1.73 5.62
CA GLY A 56 5.30 1.30 5.28
C GLY A 56 4.30 2.45 5.37
N ARG A 57 4.37 3.24 6.44
CA ARG A 57 3.53 4.43 6.61
C ARG A 57 3.72 5.47 5.52
N GLU A 58 4.97 5.73 5.13
CA GLU A 58 5.27 6.64 4.03
C GLU A 58 4.76 6.09 2.69
N SER A 59 4.86 4.77 2.46
CA SER A 59 4.31 4.13 1.26
C SER A 59 2.79 4.28 1.18
N VAL A 60 2.08 4.09 2.30
CA VAL A 60 0.61 4.28 2.37
C VAL A 60 0.23 5.74 2.14
N LYS A 61 0.94 6.69 2.78
CA LYS A 61 0.72 8.13 2.54
C LYS A 61 0.92 8.48 1.08
N LYS A 62 2.04 8.03 0.49
CA LYS A 62 2.36 8.25 -0.93
C LYS A 62 1.25 7.71 -1.82
N PHE A 63 0.78 6.48 -1.59
CA PHE A 63 -0.33 5.90 -2.34
C PHE A 63 -1.62 6.72 -2.28
N ILE A 64 -1.91 7.36 -1.14
CA ILE A 64 -3.10 8.21 -0.98
C ILE A 64 -2.92 9.57 -1.67
N SER A 65 -1.74 10.19 -1.51
CA SER A 65 -1.53 11.60 -1.87
C SER A 65 -0.97 11.82 -3.26
N ASP A 66 -0.22 10.85 -3.81
CA ASP A 66 0.46 10.95 -5.10
C ASP A 66 -0.45 10.40 -6.22
N PRO A 67 -0.99 11.26 -7.10
CA PRO A 67 -1.88 10.82 -8.17
C PRO A 67 -1.23 9.90 -9.19
N GLN A 68 0.10 9.82 -9.23
CA GLN A 68 0.83 8.95 -10.16
C GLN A 68 1.00 7.53 -9.61
N VAL A 69 0.72 7.31 -8.32
CA VAL A 69 0.83 6.00 -7.69
C VAL A 69 -0.52 5.29 -7.73
N HIS A 70 -0.65 4.33 -8.64
CA HIS A 70 -1.92 3.64 -8.90
C HIS A 70 -1.99 2.24 -8.26
N ALA A 71 -0.88 1.74 -7.71
CA ALA A 71 -0.80 0.40 -7.15
C ALA A 71 -0.13 0.43 -5.78
N PHE A 72 -0.61 -0.45 -4.90
CA PHE A 72 -0.01 -0.77 -3.62
C PHE A 72 0.04 -2.28 -3.49
N ILE A 73 1.25 -2.83 -3.42
CA ILE A 73 1.50 -4.26 -3.39
C ILE A 73 1.87 -4.65 -1.97
N VAL A 74 1.16 -5.64 -1.43
CA VAL A 74 1.55 -6.33 -0.20
C VAL A 74 2.01 -7.72 -0.60
N GLN A 75 3.28 -7.99 -0.40
CA GLN A 75 3.89 -9.26 -0.76
C GLN A 75 4.20 -10.07 0.49
N LYS A 76 3.60 -11.26 0.61
CA LYS A 76 4.02 -12.28 1.58
C LYS A 76 5.21 -13.04 0.99
N LEU A 77 6.31 -13.06 1.72
CA LEU A 77 7.52 -13.79 1.40
C LEU A 77 7.62 -14.97 2.37
N SER A 78 7.70 -16.17 1.83
CA SER A 78 7.95 -17.39 2.59
C SER A 78 9.23 -18.02 2.07
N THR A 79 10.25 -18.06 2.90
CA THR A 79 11.47 -18.84 2.64
C THR A 79 11.27 -20.20 3.27
N LYS A 80 10.97 -21.20 2.44
CA LYS A 80 11.17 -22.61 2.77
C LYS A 80 12.54 -22.97 2.21
N ASP A 81 13.52 -23.19 3.07
CA ASP A 81 14.81 -23.70 2.64
C ASP A 81 14.61 -25.18 2.29
N GLU A 82 14.84 -25.57 1.04
CA GLU A 82 14.58 -26.96 0.60
C GLU A 82 15.59 -27.96 1.20
N GLU A 83 16.66 -27.48 1.83
CA GLU A 83 17.74 -28.29 2.41
C GLU A 83 17.59 -28.57 3.91
N ASP A 84 16.66 -27.91 4.61
CA ASP A 84 16.54 -27.99 6.07
C ASP A 84 15.13 -28.46 6.48
N GLU A 85 14.96 -29.77 6.61
CA GLU A 85 13.71 -30.45 7.01
C GLU A 85 13.24 -30.11 8.44
N GLY A 86 13.92 -29.21 9.15
CA GLY A 86 13.60 -28.80 10.53
C GLY A 86 13.41 -27.31 10.77
N SER A 87 13.54 -26.46 9.74
CA SER A 87 13.43 -24.99 9.92
C SER A 87 12.00 -24.49 9.77
N ASP A 88 11.46 -23.85 10.81
CA ASP A 88 10.18 -23.15 10.75
C ASP A 88 10.23 -22.13 9.59
N SER A 89 9.25 -22.21 8.69
CA SER A 89 9.17 -21.31 7.55
C SER A 89 9.07 -19.86 8.04
N SER A 90 10.12 -19.07 7.85
CA SER A 90 10.11 -17.67 8.25
C SER A 90 9.23 -16.86 7.29
N ILE A 91 8.15 -16.31 7.83
CA ILE A 91 7.23 -15.45 7.11
C ILE A 91 7.72 -14.00 7.23
N SER A 92 7.88 -13.33 6.10
CA SER A 92 8.16 -11.90 6.04
C SER A 92 7.21 -11.20 5.07
N TYR A 93 7.09 -9.88 5.21
CA TYR A 93 6.24 -9.05 4.37
C TYR A 93 7.02 -7.89 3.77
N ALA A 94 6.66 -7.53 2.54
CA ALA A 94 7.13 -6.32 1.89
C ALA A 94 5.93 -5.51 1.36
N VAL A 95 6.03 -4.18 1.45
CA VAL A 95 5.04 -3.27 0.86
C VAL A 95 5.71 -2.38 -0.18
N MET A 96 5.07 -2.24 -1.34
CA MET A 96 5.66 -1.57 -2.49
C MET A 96 4.59 -0.76 -3.23
N THR A 97 5.00 0.35 -3.84
CA THR A 97 4.11 1.15 -4.71
C THR A 97 4.35 0.85 -6.20
N ASP A 98 5.41 0.11 -6.50
CA ASP A 98 5.75 -0.34 -7.84
C ASP A 98 5.35 -1.80 -8.03
N VAL A 99 4.77 -2.10 -9.21
CA VAL A 99 4.43 -3.47 -9.58
C VAL A 99 5.66 -4.14 -10.18
N ARG A 100 6.18 -5.16 -9.50
CA ARG A 100 7.30 -5.96 -9.98
C ARG A 100 7.12 -7.43 -9.65
N PHE A 101 7.61 -8.27 -10.55
CA PHE A 101 7.76 -9.68 -10.28
C PHE A 101 9.06 -9.92 -9.50
N SER A 102 8.97 -10.58 -8.34
CA SER A 102 10.14 -11.09 -7.62
C SER A 102 10.00 -12.61 -7.52
N SER A 103 10.99 -13.32 -8.06
CA SER A 103 11.10 -14.77 -7.92
C SER A 103 12.39 -15.09 -7.18
N PRO A 104 12.35 -15.94 -6.13
CA PRO A 104 13.57 -16.41 -5.48
C PRO A 104 14.52 -17.13 -6.44
N LYS A 105 14.01 -17.67 -7.56
CA LYS A 105 14.81 -18.39 -8.58
C LYS A 105 15.51 -17.49 -9.59
N VAL A 106 15.18 -16.19 -9.63
CA VAL A 106 15.65 -15.24 -10.67
C VAL A 106 16.72 -14.27 -10.13
N GLN A 107 17.09 -14.38 -8.84
CA GLN A 107 18.22 -13.65 -8.29
C GLN A 107 19.53 -14.43 -8.57
N ARG A 108 20.16 -14.16 -9.72
CA ARG A 108 21.56 -14.53 -10.00
C ARG A 108 22.35 -13.29 -10.37
#